data_AF-F8NEP2-F1
#
_entry.id   AF-F8NEP2-F1
#
_cell.length_a   1.000
_cell.length_b   1.000
_cell.length_c   1.000
_cell.angle_alpha   90.00
_cell.angle_beta   90.00
_cell.angle_gamma   90.00
#
_symmetry.space_group_name_H-M   'P 1'
#
loop_
_entity.id
_entity.type
_entity.pdbx_description
1 polymer ?
#
loop_
_entity_poly.entity_id
_entity_poly.type
_entity_poly.pdbx_seq_one_letter_code
_entity_poly.pdbx_strand_id
1 'polypeptide(L)'
;MTTWLTRQEKTAWFECYQLSLQNRPVLRQQDILQNPSGLGINIAKVSPLPQQPLQSIQQNHQYHGFICDIKEFLNRLMHGQPGFMSRNQVNIANLPFDSLDVFTSFKLTPIHLGDDASASVKYEVIKARPRSKEIAPQFDNVVILDSLEAESTGVAGNIFL
;
A
#
# COMPACT_ATOMS: atom_id res chain seq x y z
N MET A 1 28.54 -48.23 -7.54
CA MET A 1 27.42 -48.26 -6.57
C MET A 1 27.04 -46.89 -6.04
N THR A 2 27.97 -45.96 -5.81
CA THR A 2 27.69 -44.60 -5.32
C THR A 2 26.90 -43.73 -6.31
N THR A 3 27.16 -43.85 -7.62
CA THR A 3 26.48 -43.06 -8.66
C THR A 3 24.98 -43.36 -8.78
N TRP A 4 24.57 -44.61 -8.52
CA TRP A 4 23.17 -45.00 -8.52
C TRP A 4 22.43 -44.43 -7.30
N LEU A 5 23.05 -44.48 -6.12
CA LEU A 5 22.54 -43.86 -4.90
C LEU A 5 22.41 -42.34 -5.05
N THR A 6 23.43 -41.65 -5.55
CA THR A 6 23.37 -40.20 -5.78
C THR A 6 22.29 -39.82 -6.79
N ARG A 7 22.04 -40.66 -7.81
CA ARG A 7 20.96 -40.43 -8.77
C ARG A 7 19.59 -40.58 -8.12
N GLN A 8 19.41 -41.62 -7.29
CA GLN A 8 18.16 -41.83 -6.54
C GLN A 8 17.90 -40.67 -5.56
N GLU A 9 18.92 -40.20 -4.83
CA GLU A 9 18.80 -39.05 -3.95
C GLU A 9 18.42 -37.77 -4.70
N LYS A 10 19.05 -37.50 -5.86
CA LYS A 10 18.69 -36.33 -6.68
C LYS A 10 17.25 -36.39 -7.20
N THR A 11 16.79 -37.57 -7.64
CA THR A 11 15.42 -37.76 -8.07
C THR A 11 14.45 -37.54 -6.91
N ALA A 12 14.72 -38.13 -5.75
CA ALA A 12 13.90 -37.93 -4.55
C ALA A 12 13.86 -36.47 -4.10
N TRP A 13 15.00 -35.75 -4.17
CA TRP A 13 15.05 -34.32 -3.88
C TRP A 13 14.25 -33.49 -4.89
N PHE A 14 14.28 -33.86 -6.17
CA PHE A 14 13.50 -33.19 -7.20
C PHE A 14 11.99 -33.44 -7.03
N GLU A 15 11.59 -34.67 -6.69
CA GLU A 15 10.21 -35.02 -6.38
C GLU A 15 9.72 -34.29 -5.12
N CYS A 16 10.52 -34.27 -4.05
CA CYS A 16 10.25 -33.47 -2.85
C CYS A 16 10.13 -31.98 -3.18
N TYR A 17 10.98 -31.45 -4.08
CA TYR A 17 10.91 -30.08 -4.54
C TYR A 17 9.62 -29.82 -5.33
N GLN A 18 9.23 -30.71 -6.26
CA GLN A 18 7.99 -30.59 -7.01
C GLN A 18 6.76 -30.68 -6.09
N LEU A 19 6.74 -31.59 -5.13
CA LEU A 19 5.70 -31.69 -4.11
C LEU A 19 5.68 -30.43 -3.22
N SER A 20 6.84 -29.84 -2.92
CA SER A 20 6.91 -28.57 -2.19
C SER A 20 6.40 -27.38 -3.02
N LEU A 21 6.47 -27.43 -4.35
CA LEU A 21 5.89 -26.43 -5.24
C LEU A 21 4.38 -26.61 -5.41
N GLN A 22 3.89 -27.86 -5.42
CA GLN A 22 2.46 -28.17 -5.48
C GLN A 22 1.76 -27.91 -4.14
N ASN A 23 2.44 -28.17 -3.02
CA ASN A 23 1.98 -27.87 -1.67
C ASN A 23 2.43 -26.49 -1.17
N ARG A 24 3.16 -25.72 -1.98
CA ARG A 24 3.18 -24.27 -1.75
C ARG A 24 1.74 -23.84 -1.94
N PRO A 25 1.07 -23.26 -0.94
CA PRO A 25 -0.05 -22.40 -1.28
C PRO A 25 0.55 -21.42 -2.30
N VAL A 26 0.07 -21.44 -3.56
CA VAL A 26 0.44 -20.49 -4.63
C VAL A 26 0.89 -19.25 -3.93
N LEU A 27 2.21 -18.97 -3.89
CA LEU A 27 2.83 -17.99 -2.97
C LEU A 27 1.79 -16.93 -2.69
N ARG A 28 1.05 -17.06 -1.55
CA ARG A 28 -0.25 -16.39 -1.43
C ARG A 28 0.07 -14.94 -1.66
N GLN A 29 -0.33 -14.49 -2.85
CA GLN A 29 -0.43 -13.14 -3.32
C GLN A 29 0.05 -12.17 -2.25
N GLN A 30 1.37 -11.94 -2.12
CA GLN A 30 2.04 -11.23 -1.01
C GLN A 30 1.08 -10.26 -0.32
N ASP A 31 0.27 -10.67 0.68
CA ASP A 31 -1.03 -10.06 1.02
C ASP A 31 -1.29 -8.79 0.22
N ILE A 32 -1.59 -8.93 -1.09
CA ILE A 32 -1.49 -7.77 -1.98
C ILE A 32 -2.56 -6.86 -1.48
N LEU A 33 -2.15 -5.74 -0.86
CA LEU A 33 -3.06 -4.75 -0.35
C LEU A 33 -3.86 -4.29 -1.54
N GLN A 34 -5.12 -4.69 -1.62
CA GLN A 34 -5.99 -4.30 -2.72
C GLN A 34 -6.72 -3.04 -2.30
N ASN A 35 -6.75 -2.06 -3.20
CA ASN A 35 -7.70 -0.98 -3.03
C ASN A 35 -9.14 -1.51 -3.29
N PRO A 36 -10.19 -0.76 -2.92
CA PRO A 36 -11.58 -1.16 -3.18
C PRO A 36 -11.90 -1.41 -4.65
N SER A 37 -11.15 -0.80 -5.57
CA SER A 37 -11.27 -0.99 -7.02
C SER A 37 -10.58 -2.28 -7.52
N GLY A 38 -9.99 -3.09 -6.65
CA GLY A 38 -9.26 -4.30 -7.03
C GLY A 38 -7.96 -4.00 -7.78
N LEU A 39 -7.25 -2.92 -7.45
CA LEU A 39 -5.87 -2.70 -7.88
C LEU A 39 -4.92 -3.13 -6.77
N GLY A 40 -3.86 -3.85 -7.14
CA GLY A 40 -2.82 -4.24 -6.22
C GLY A 40 -1.94 -3.05 -5.83
N ILE A 41 -1.82 -2.79 -4.54
CA ILE A 41 -0.93 -1.79 -3.96
C ILE A 41 0.35 -2.49 -3.53
N ASN A 42 1.48 -2.01 -4.03
CA ASN A 42 2.81 -2.45 -3.63
C ASN A 42 3.56 -1.31 -2.94
N ILE A 43 3.92 -1.52 -1.68
CA ILE A 43 4.68 -0.59 -0.85
C ILE A 43 6.05 -1.20 -0.56
N ALA A 44 7.06 -0.36 -0.40
CA ALA A 44 8.39 -0.83 -0.01
C ALA A 44 8.34 -1.58 1.33
N LYS A 45 9.20 -2.59 1.51
CA LYS A 45 9.25 -3.35 2.77
C LYS A 45 9.72 -2.53 3.97
N VAL A 46 10.54 -1.52 3.70
CA VAL A 46 11.15 -0.66 4.72
C VAL A 46 10.79 0.77 4.39
N SER A 47 10.34 1.50 5.39
CA SER A 47 10.00 2.91 5.24
C SER A 47 11.26 3.74 4.98
N PRO A 48 11.25 4.66 4.00
CA PRO A 48 12.34 5.61 3.81
C PRO A 48 12.41 6.64 4.96
N LEU A 49 11.31 6.84 5.68
CA LEU A 49 11.19 7.79 6.78
C LEU A 49 10.53 7.07 7.97
N PRO A 50 11.28 6.24 8.72
CA PRO A 50 10.74 5.54 9.87
C PRO A 50 10.47 6.51 11.04
N GLN A 51 9.52 6.15 11.90
CA GLN A 51 9.26 6.77 13.20
C GLN A 51 9.11 8.30 13.16
N GLN A 52 8.44 8.83 12.14
CA GLN A 52 8.21 10.26 12.00
C GLN A 52 7.14 10.75 12.99
N PRO A 53 7.42 11.78 13.80
CA PRO A 53 6.41 12.37 14.69
C PRO A 53 5.23 12.92 13.90
N LEU A 54 4.00 12.73 14.39
CA LEU A 54 2.79 13.17 13.69
C LEU A 54 2.78 14.66 13.34
N GLN A 55 3.29 15.49 14.24
CA GLN A 55 3.42 16.94 14.00
C GLN A 55 4.39 17.26 12.86
N SER A 56 5.51 16.54 12.79
CA SER A 56 6.50 16.69 11.71
C SER A 56 5.91 16.28 10.37
N ILE A 57 5.12 15.19 10.32
CA ILE A 57 4.42 14.76 9.10
C ILE A 57 3.50 15.88 8.60
N GLN A 58 2.64 16.38 9.48
CA GLN A 58 1.71 17.47 9.15
C GLN A 58 2.43 18.73 8.62
N GLN A 59 3.53 19.13 9.25
CA GLN A 59 4.30 20.31 8.83
C GLN A 59 5.05 20.09 7.51
N ASN A 60 5.74 18.96 7.37
CA ASN A 60 6.57 18.66 6.20
C ASN A 60 5.72 18.40 4.95
N HIS A 61 4.53 17.84 5.11
CA HIS A 61 3.59 17.58 4.03
C HIS A 61 2.59 18.73 3.82
N GLN A 62 2.67 19.82 4.60
CA GLN A 62 1.71 20.94 4.57
C GLN A 62 0.23 20.52 4.72
N TYR A 63 0.00 19.39 5.39
CA TYR A 63 -1.32 18.78 5.51
C TYR A 63 -1.89 19.00 6.91
N HIS A 64 -2.49 20.18 7.11
CA HIS A 64 -2.94 20.66 8.43
C HIS A 64 -4.06 19.81 9.08
N GLY A 65 -4.79 19.03 8.29
CA GLY A 65 -5.85 18.12 8.78
C GLY A 65 -5.37 16.75 9.22
N PHE A 66 -4.10 16.40 8.97
CA PHE A 66 -3.58 15.04 9.08
C PHE A 66 -3.97 14.31 10.36
N ILE A 67 -3.75 14.94 11.51
CA ILE A 67 -4.02 14.34 12.80
C ILE A 67 -5.52 14.11 13.00
N CYS A 68 -6.36 15.07 12.62
CA CYS A 68 -7.81 14.93 12.69
C CYS A 68 -8.30 13.80 11.78
N ASP A 69 -7.79 13.72 10.57
CA ASP A 69 -8.22 12.73 9.58
C ASP A 69 -7.81 11.31 9.96
N ILE A 70 -6.63 11.14 10.57
CA ILE A 70 -6.22 9.84 11.14
C ILE A 70 -7.15 9.43 12.27
N LYS A 71 -7.50 10.35 13.18
CA LYS A 71 -8.44 10.03 14.27
C LYS A 71 -9.80 9.61 13.72
N GLU A 72 -10.33 10.35 12.73
CA GLU A 72 -11.60 10.00 12.08
C GLU A 72 -11.51 8.66 11.32
N PHE A 73 -10.40 8.40 10.63
CA PHE A 73 -10.15 7.13 9.95
C PHE A 73 -10.15 5.95 10.92
N LEU A 74 -9.37 6.02 12.00
CA LEU A 74 -9.34 4.98 13.03
C LEU A 74 -10.71 4.78 13.68
N ASN A 75 -11.45 5.86 13.94
CA ASN A 75 -12.79 5.78 14.48
C ASN A 75 -13.77 5.08 13.52
N ARG A 76 -13.65 5.31 12.21
CA ARG A 76 -14.45 4.61 11.19
C ARG A 76 -14.18 3.12 11.16
N LEU A 77 -12.92 2.69 11.37
CA LEU A 77 -12.58 1.27 11.47
C LEU A 77 -13.25 0.59 12.69
N MET A 78 -13.66 1.37 13.68
CA MET A 78 -14.32 0.88 14.90
C MET A 78 -15.85 0.99 14.85
N HIS A 79 -16.42 1.36 13.70
CA HIS A 79 -17.87 1.48 13.56
C HIS A 79 -18.57 0.16 13.91
N GLY A 80 -19.52 0.21 14.85
CA GLY A 80 -20.25 -0.97 15.34
C GLY A 80 -19.49 -1.83 16.35
N GLN A 81 -18.32 -1.41 16.82
CA GLN A 81 -17.52 -2.08 17.83
C GLN A 81 -17.45 -1.26 19.14
N PRO A 82 -17.15 -1.89 20.28
CA PRO A 82 -16.83 -1.16 21.51
C PRO A 82 -15.65 -0.22 21.29
N GLY A 83 -15.82 1.06 21.63
CA GLY A 83 -14.80 2.09 21.41
C GLY A 83 -15.08 3.03 20.24
N PHE A 84 -16.17 2.82 19.48
CA PHE A 84 -16.67 3.83 18.55
C PHE A 84 -17.03 5.12 19.30
N MET A 85 -16.51 6.25 18.81
CA MET A 85 -16.68 7.57 19.40
C MET A 85 -17.55 8.46 18.52
N SER A 86 -18.30 9.36 19.16
CA SER A 86 -18.95 10.46 18.46
C SER A 86 -17.90 11.46 17.93
N ARG A 87 -18.26 12.27 16.93
CA ARG A 87 -17.34 13.23 16.29
C ARG A 87 -16.65 14.17 17.30
N ASN A 88 -17.38 14.65 18.30
CA ASN A 88 -16.82 15.53 19.33
C ASN A 88 -15.79 14.81 20.21
N GLN A 89 -16.04 13.54 20.52
CA GLN A 89 -15.11 12.70 21.29
C GLN A 89 -13.85 12.38 20.47
N VAL A 90 -13.98 12.10 19.17
CA VAL A 90 -12.83 11.86 18.27
C VAL A 90 -11.88 13.05 18.27
N ASN A 91 -12.40 14.29 18.20
CA ASN A 91 -11.57 15.49 18.14
C ASN A 91 -10.67 15.65 19.36
N ILE A 92 -11.18 15.34 20.56
CA ILE A 92 -10.44 15.47 21.83
C ILE A 92 -9.67 14.19 22.21
N ALA A 93 -9.91 13.06 21.52
CA ALA A 93 -9.22 11.81 21.80
C ALA A 93 -7.73 11.91 21.43
N ASN A 94 -6.87 11.28 22.23
CA ASN A 94 -5.46 11.12 21.88
C ASN A 94 -5.28 9.88 21.02
N LEU A 95 -4.32 9.95 20.09
CA LEU A 95 -3.91 8.77 19.33
C LEU A 95 -3.09 7.84 20.25
N PRO A 96 -3.16 6.51 20.05
CA PRO A 96 -2.38 5.56 20.84
C PRO A 96 -0.90 5.51 20.44
N PHE A 97 -0.47 6.39 19.52
CA PHE A 97 0.90 6.50 19.01
C PHE A 97 1.19 7.97 18.66
N ASP A 98 2.46 8.34 18.74
CA ASP A 98 2.95 9.70 18.45
C ASP A 98 3.82 9.78 17.18
N SER A 99 4.13 8.62 16.59
CA SER A 99 4.98 8.48 15.42
C SER A 99 4.44 7.43 14.44
N LEU A 100 4.76 7.60 13.16
CA LEU A 100 4.42 6.67 12.09
C LEU A 100 5.59 6.47 11.13
N ASP A 101 5.66 5.30 10.53
CA ASP A 101 6.54 5.04 9.40
C ASP A 101 5.94 5.62 8.12
N VAL A 102 6.65 6.55 7.46
CA VAL A 102 6.13 7.31 6.32
C VAL A 102 6.70 6.81 5.01
N PHE A 103 5.81 6.34 4.13
CA PHE A 103 6.18 5.94 2.77
C PHE A 103 5.91 7.08 1.80
N THR A 104 6.93 7.47 1.04
CA THR A 104 6.85 8.56 0.06
C THR A 104 6.44 8.08 -1.33
N SER A 105 6.21 6.78 -1.50
CA SER A 105 5.75 6.23 -2.77
C SER A 105 5.15 4.85 -2.62
N PHE A 106 4.18 4.54 -3.47
CA PHE A 106 3.65 3.19 -3.66
C PHE A 106 3.40 2.95 -5.14
N LYS A 107 3.27 1.67 -5.53
CA LYS A 107 2.95 1.28 -6.89
C LYS A 107 1.54 0.72 -6.96
N LEU A 108 0.74 1.21 -7.89
CA LEU A 108 -0.51 0.60 -8.29
C LEU A 108 -0.24 -0.37 -9.44
N THR A 109 -0.73 -1.58 -9.27
CA THR A 109 -0.60 -2.67 -10.22
C THR A 109 -2.01 -3.12 -10.60
N PRO A 110 -2.38 -3.07 -11.90
CA PRO A 110 -3.63 -3.68 -12.34
C PRO A 110 -3.68 -5.16 -11.94
N ILE A 111 -4.82 -5.63 -11.42
CA ILE A 111 -5.01 -7.07 -11.28
C ILE A 111 -5.20 -7.62 -12.68
N HIS A 112 -4.23 -8.40 -13.15
CA HIS A 112 -4.30 -9.06 -14.45
C HIS A 112 -5.47 -10.07 -14.46
N LEU A 113 -6.51 -9.77 -15.23
CA LEU A 113 -7.47 -10.77 -15.71
C LEU A 113 -6.94 -11.34 -17.04
N GLY A 114 -5.96 -12.25 -17.00
CA GLY A 114 -5.51 -12.94 -18.22
C GLY A 114 -4.12 -13.56 -18.08
N ASP A 115 -3.96 -14.75 -18.67
CA ASP A 115 -2.76 -15.59 -18.65
C ASP A 115 -1.66 -15.15 -19.64
N ASP A 116 -1.64 -13.86 -20.01
CA ASP A 116 -0.68 -13.31 -20.96
C ASP A 116 0.57 -12.82 -20.23
N ALA A 117 1.43 -13.77 -19.87
CA ALA A 117 2.73 -13.59 -19.23
C ALA A 117 3.75 -12.75 -20.05
N SER A 118 3.33 -12.16 -21.17
CA SER A 118 4.19 -11.43 -22.11
C SER A 118 3.94 -9.92 -22.17
N ALA A 119 2.86 -9.41 -21.56
CA ALA A 119 2.66 -7.97 -21.44
C ALA A 119 3.42 -7.46 -20.21
N SER A 120 4.45 -6.63 -20.42
CA SER A 120 5.15 -5.93 -19.34
C SER A 120 4.12 -5.28 -18.42
N VAL A 121 3.98 -5.77 -17.19
CA VAL A 121 3.05 -5.23 -16.19
C VAL A 121 3.36 -3.75 -16.01
N LYS A 122 2.50 -2.89 -16.55
CA LYS A 122 2.61 -1.44 -16.39
C LYS A 122 2.12 -1.11 -14.98
N TYR A 123 3.05 -0.78 -14.10
CA TYR A 123 2.75 -0.26 -12.78
C TYR A 123 2.78 1.27 -12.83
N GLU A 124 1.84 1.89 -12.14
CA GLU A 124 1.83 3.33 -11.91
C GLU A 124 2.48 3.61 -10.55
N VAL A 125 3.46 4.51 -10.53
CA VAL A 125 4.15 4.87 -9.29
C VAL A 125 3.62 6.21 -8.81
N ILE A 126 2.92 6.19 -7.69
CA ILE A 126 2.42 7.40 -7.04
C ILE A 126 3.45 7.84 -6.00
N LYS A 127 3.80 9.12 -6.00
CA LYS A 127 4.80 9.70 -5.10
C LYS A 127 4.24 10.86 -4.30
N ALA A 128 4.68 10.95 -3.05
CA ALA A 128 4.43 12.04 -2.13
C ALA A 128 5.79 12.50 -1.57
N ARG A 129 6.28 13.63 -2.05
CA ARG A 129 7.54 14.22 -1.60
C ARG A 129 7.27 15.24 -0.48
N PRO A 130 7.80 15.01 0.73
CA PRO A 130 7.76 16.03 1.77
C PRO A 130 8.60 17.24 1.36
N ARG A 131 8.31 18.37 2.00
CA ARG A 131 9.13 19.58 1.89
C ARG A 131 10.56 19.29 2.30
N SER A 132 11.51 19.76 1.50
CA SER A 132 12.93 19.82 1.84
C SER A 132 13.38 21.29 1.83
N LYS A 133 14.59 21.58 2.34
CA LYS A 133 15.10 22.95 2.52
C LYS A 133 14.97 23.82 1.25
N GLU A 134 15.16 23.24 0.08
CA GLU A 134 15.15 23.93 -1.21
C GLU A 134 13.97 23.52 -2.13
N ILE A 135 13.17 22.54 -1.70
CA ILE A 135 12.17 21.90 -2.57
C ILE A 135 10.80 21.96 -1.89
N ALA A 136 9.84 22.60 -2.56
CA ALA A 136 8.45 22.63 -2.14
C ALA A 136 7.88 21.20 -2.06
N PRO A 137 6.95 20.92 -1.12
CA PRO A 137 6.30 19.62 -1.08
C PRO A 137 5.52 19.38 -2.37
N GLN A 138 5.56 18.15 -2.87
CA GLN A 138 4.90 17.76 -4.11
C GLN A 138 4.14 16.46 -3.88
N PHE A 139 2.87 16.45 -4.28
CA PHE A 139 2.02 15.26 -4.23
C PHE A 139 1.49 14.98 -5.63
N ASP A 140 1.58 13.72 -6.03
CA ASP A 140 0.78 13.26 -7.15
C ASP A 140 -0.68 13.22 -6.70
N ASN A 141 -1.56 13.91 -7.44
CA ASN A 141 -2.99 13.89 -7.16
C ASN A 141 -3.58 12.58 -7.68
N VAL A 142 -4.22 11.83 -6.79
CA VAL A 142 -4.94 10.61 -7.15
C VAL A 142 -6.44 10.93 -7.12
N VAL A 143 -7.09 10.83 -8.26
CA VAL A 143 -8.56 10.93 -8.34
C VAL A 143 -9.14 9.54 -8.18
N ILE A 144 -9.96 9.36 -7.14
CA ILE A 144 -10.63 8.09 -6.85
C ILE A 144 -12.09 8.25 -7.26
N LEU A 145 -12.56 7.34 -8.12
CA LEU A 145 -13.97 7.18 -8.43
C LEU A 145 -14.60 6.37 -7.30
N ASP A 146 -15.40 7.02 -6.46
CA ASP A 146 -16.01 6.44 -5.24
C ASP A 146 -17.35 5.73 -5.51
N SER A 147 -17.74 5.57 -6.78
CA SER A 147 -18.97 4.89 -7.17
C SER A 147 -18.78 4.10 -8.46
N LEU A 148 -19.52 2.99 -8.59
CA LEU A 148 -19.62 2.22 -9.83
C LEU A 148 -20.28 3.01 -10.97
N GLU A 149 -21.04 4.06 -10.63
CA GLU A 149 -21.69 4.97 -11.58
C GLU A 149 -20.80 6.19 -11.90
N ALA A 150 -19.63 6.32 -11.27
CA ALA A 150 -18.78 7.47 -11.48
C ALA A 150 -18.08 7.38 -12.85
N GLU A 151 -18.36 8.33 -13.72
CA GLU A 151 -17.73 8.45 -15.04
C GLU A 151 -16.52 9.40 -14.97
N SER A 152 -15.40 8.98 -15.56
CA SER A 152 -14.21 9.83 -15.70
C SER A 152 -14.26 10.55 -17.05
N THR A 153 -14.49 11.86 -17.03
CA THR A 153 -14.13 12.73 -18.15
C THR A 153 -12.73 13.26 -17.87
N GLY A 154 -11.81 13.15 -18.83
CA GLY A 154 -10.40 13.45 -18.63
C GLY A 154 -10.18 14.79 -17.92
N VAL A 155 -9.42 14.75 -16.81
CA VAL A 155 -9.19 15.94 -15.97
C VAL A 155 -8.01 16.73 -16.57
N ALA A 156 -8.31 17.88 -17.17
CA ALA A 156 -7.30 18.85 -17.55
C ALA A 156 -6.99 19.76 -16.35
N GLY A 157 -5.80 19.61 -15.75
CA GLY A 157 -5.34 20.49 -14.68
C GLY A 157 -4.70 21.76 -15.23
N ASN A 158 -5.12 22.92 -14.73
CA ASN A 158 -4.35 24.16 -14.86
C ASN A 158 -3.43 24.31 -13.66
N ILE A 159 -2.12 24.35 -13.89
CA ILE A 159 -1.13 24.65 -12.84
C ILE A 159 -1.13 26.16 -12.64
N PHE A 160 -1.70 26.64 -11.54
CA PHE A 160 -1.46 28.00 -11.07
C PHE A 160 -0.19 27.97 -10.21
N LEU A 161 0.91 28.48 -10.78
CA LEU A 161 2.17 28.74 -10.08
C LEU A 161 2.07 30.01 -9.24
#